data_AF-D3UXI1-F1
#
_entry.id   AF-D3UXI1-F1
#
_cell.length_a   1.000
_cell.length_b   1.000
_cell.length_c   1.000
_cell.angle_alpha   90.00
_cell.angle_beta   90.00
_cell.angle_gamma   90.00
#
_symmetry.space_group_name_H-M   'P 1'
#
loop_
_entity.id
_entity.type
_entity.pdbx_description
1 polymer ?
#
loop_
_entity_poly.entity_id
_entity_poly.type
_entity_poly.pdbx_seq_one_letter_code
_entity_poly.pdbx_strand_id
1 'polypeptide(L)'
;MANCPVETNKLIGRNAIIRIAHGCPDAVPDQSAFFRIGALTTKSFDLSPNTLTSEADDSKGLVESVVTSMNLTISFDGEYRKRDKKDDFGPLRLLQEIPREVQAGRQPSYWVQMDFTGENAFVLQGYMVFTSWSSKFGANEVATYSGELKISDADTVEWLIEEVAVQSITANPSSLTVAVGKTGSFVVNFNPADATNKNYTVTSDKTSVATVSKIGSVVTVKGVAEGSANVTVTSEDGSKAAKCAVTVTA
;
A
#
# COMPACT_ATOMS: atom_id res chain seq x y z
N MET A 1 -10.38 -30.76 18.69
CA MET A 1 -10.48 -29.92 17.48
C MET A 1 -9.36 -28.88 17.60
N ALA A 2 -8.39 -28.88 16.69
CA ALA A 2 -7.17 -28.09 16.85
C ALA A 2 -7.50 -26.58 16.88
N ASN A 3 -6.98 -25.88 17.90
CA ASN A 3 -6.95 -24.41 17.95
C ASN A 3 -5.97 -23.90 16.89
N CYS A 4 -6.35 -24.01 15.62
CA CYS A 4 -5.69 -23.25 14.57
C CYS A 4 -6.11 -21.79 14.75
N PRO A 5 -5.18 -20.83 14.78
CA PRO A 5 -5.54 -19.42 14.70
C PRO A 5 -6.25 -19.20 13.37
N VAL A 6 -7.57 -19.08 13.41
CA VAL A 6 -8.34 -18.62 12.27
C VAL A 6 -7.91 -17.18 12.01
N GLU A 7 -7.07 -16.98 10.99
CA GLU A 7 -6.80 -15.66 10.44
C GLU A 7 -8.12 -15.07 9.93
N THR A 8 -8.75 -14.26 10.76
CA THR A 8 -9.94 -13.47 10.41
C THR A 8 -9.63 -12.34 9.44
N ASN A 9 -8.41 -12.24 8.90
CA ASN A 9 -8.09 -11.33 7.81
C ASN A 9 -8.72 -11.74 6.46
N LYS A 10 -9.22 -12.98 6.34
CA LYS A 10 -10.06 -13.42 5.21
C LYS A 10 -11.53 -13.00 5.33
N LEU A 11 -11.81 -11.81 5.86
CA LEU A 11 -13.15 -11.23 5.76
C LEU A 11 -13.38 -10.82 4.30
N ILE A 12 -14.20 -11.61 3.61
CA ILE A 12 -14.73 -11.35 2.26
C ILE A 12 -15.22 -9.89 2.22
N GLY A 13 -14.71 -9.09 1.29
CA GLY A 13 -15.16 -7.71 1.05
C GLY A 13 -14.14 -6.59 1.31
N ARG A 14 -12.89 -6.90 1.71
CA ARG A 14 -11.82 -5.90 1.84
C ARG A 14 -10.89 -5.74 0.63
N ASN A 15 -11.07 -6.54 -0.41
CA ASN A 15 -10.21 -6.57 -1.62
C ASN A 15 -9.98 -5.19 -2.26
N ALA A 16 -10.90 -4.24 -2.08
CA ALA A 16 -10.67 -2.84 -2.40
C ALA A 16 -11.28 -1.93 -1.33
N ILE A 17 -10.57 -0.88 -0.93
CA ILE A 17 -11.05 0.20 -0.06
C ILE A 17 -11.00 1.50 -0.87
N ILE A 18 -12.02 2.35 -0.72
CA ILE A 18 -12.01 3.68 -1.33
C ILE A 18 -11.90 4.70 -0.20
N ARG A 19 -10.86 5.53 -0.29
CA ARG A 19 -10.61 6.65 0.59
C ARG A 19 -10.66 7.95 -0.20
N ILE A 20 -11.12 9.01 0.44
CA ILE A 20 -11.17 10.34 -0.15
C ILE A 20 -10.57 11.37 0.81
N ALA A 21 -9.95 12.40 0.24
CA ALA A 21 -9.43 13.55 0.95
C ALA A 21 -9.80 14.84 0.20
N HIS A 22 -9.98 15.93 0.95
CA HIS A 22 -10.00 17.25 0.36
C HIS A 22 -8.59 17.67 -0.03
N GLY A 23 -8.48 18.44 -1.10
CA GLY A 23 -7.21 19.02 -1.55
C GLY A 23 -7.35 19.67 -2.91
N CYS A 24 -6.27 20.30 -3.35
CA CYS A 24 -6.12 20.82 -4.70
C CYS A 24 -5.29 19.82 -5.53
N PRO A 25 -5.42 19.78 -6.86
CA PRO A 25 -4.72 18.81 -7.72
C PRO A 25 -3.20 18.97 -7.72
N ASP A 26 -2.68 20.15 -7.35
CA ASP A 26 -1.26 20.49 -7.31
C ASP A 26 -0.52 19.92 -6.09
N ALA A 27 -1.24 19.44 -5.07
CA ALA A 27 -0.64 18.91 -3.85
C ALA A 27 -1.44 17.72 -3.30
N VAL A 28 -0.79 16.56 -3.25
CA VAL A 28 -1.34 15.37 -2.59
C VAL A 28 -1.45 15.63 -1.08
N PRO A 29 -2.62 15.42 -0.44
CA PRO A 29 -2.79 15.54 1.00
C PRO A 29 -1.97 14.51 1.79
N ASP A 30 -1.69 14.80 3.06
CA ASP A 30 -1.11 13.81 3.98
C ASP A 30 -1.99 12.56 4.11
N GLN A 31 -1.38 11.39 4.32
CA GLN A 31 -2.11 10.13 4.41
C GLN A 31 -3.17 10.11 5.54
N SER A 32 -2.97 10.91 6.60
CA SER A 32 -3.96 11.06 7.68
C SER A 32 -5.20 11.85 7.28
N ALA A 33 -5.17 12.58 6.16
CA ALA A 33 -6.32 13.31 5.63
C ALA A 33 -7.26 12.42 4.79
N PHE A 34 -6.81 11.21 4.42
CA PHE A 34 -7.60 10.24 3.67
C PHE A 34 -8.52 9.45 4.60
N PHE A 35 -9.83 9.69 4.46
CA PHE A 35 -10.86 8.97 5.20
C PHE A 35 -11.57 7.99 4.28
N ARG A 36 -12.01 6.86 4.84
CA ARG A 36 -12.84 5.91 4.08
C ARG A 36 -14.13 6.59 3.68
N ILE A 37 -14.59 6.39 2.45
CA ILE A 37 -15.83 7.03 2.01
C ILE A 37 -17.04 6.59 2.84
N GLY A 38 -17.03 5.33 3.30
CA GLY A 38 -18.02 4.72 4.17
C GLY A 38 -17.96 3.19 4.10
N ALA A 39 -18.97 2.52 4.64
CA ALA A 39 -19.13 1.08 4.47
C ALA A 39 -19.66 0.77 3.07
N LEU A 40 -18.81 0.15 2.26
CA LEU A 40 -19.09 -0.20 0.87
C LEU A 40 -19.39 -1.68 0.73
N THR A 41 -20.44 -2.01 -0.02
CA THR A 41 -20.87 -3.37 -0.35
C THR A 41 -20.32 -3.82 -1.71
N THR A 42 -20.20 -2.89 -2.66
CA THR A 42 -19.63 -3.13 -4.00
C THR A 42 -18.63 -2.03 -4.34
N LYS A 43 -17.59 -2.40 -5.10
CA LYS A 43 -16.65 -1.47 -5.74
C LYS A 43 -16.36 -2.01 -7.13
N SER A 44 -16.41 -1.16 -8.13
CA SER A 44 -16.03 -1.48 -9.50
C SER A 44 -14.99 -0.49 -10.00
N PHE A 45 -14.09 -1.02 -10.80
CA PHE A 45 -13.06 -0.26 -11.49
C PHE A 45 -13.19 -0.60 -12.97
N ASP A 46 -13.44 0.42 -13.79
CA ASP A 46 -13.64 0.28 -15.24
C ASP A 46 -12.62 1.11 -16.01
N LEU A 47 -12.02 0.48 -17.02
CA LEU A 47 -11.12 1.11 -17.98
C LEU A 47 -11.72 0.95 -19.38
N SER A 48 -12.15 2.07 -19.94
CA SER A 48 -12.82 2.14 -21.23
C SER A 48 -11.95 2.90 -22.24
N PRO A 49 -11.03 2.22 -22.96
CA PRO A 49 -10.19 2.84 -23.98
C PRO A 49 -11.00 3.19 -25.23
N ASN A 50 -10.76 4.39 -25.76
CA ASN A 50 -11.27 4.84 -27.05
C ASN A 50 -10.23 4.54 -28.13
N THR A 51 -10.63 3.85 -29.20
CA THR A 51 -9.73 3.47 -30.29
C THR A 51 -10.10 4.15 -31.60
N LEU A 52 -9.09 4.38 -32.44
CA LEU A 52 -9.24 4.70 -33.85
C LEU A 52 -8.64 3.57 -34.68
N THR A 53 -9.30 3.22 -35.78
CA THR A 53 -8.79 2.25 -36.75
C THR A 53 -7.81 2.93 -37.70
N SER A 54 -6.61 2.38 -37.83
CA SER A 54 -5.63 2.80 -38.82
C SER A 54 -5.70 1.85 -40.02
N GLU A 55 -5.89 2.41 -41.21
CA GLU A 55 -5.93 1.70 -42.49
C GLU A 55 -4.63 1.93 -43.29
N ALA A 56 -3.49 2.04 -42.59
CA ALA A 56 -2.21 2.16 -43.25
C ALA A 56 -1.89 0.90 -44.09
N ASP A 57 -1.35 1.12 -45.30
CA ASP A 57 -1.06 0.09 -46.33
C ASP A 57 0.15 -0.81 -45.98
N ASP A 58 0.67 -0.70 -44.76
CA ASP A 58 1.76 -1.52 -44.23
C ASP A 58 1.26 -2.74 -43.43
N SER A 59 -0.04 -2.83 -43.16
CA SER A 59 -0.62 -3.97 -42.47
C SER A 59 -0.86 -5.14 -43.44
N LYS A 60 -0.49 -6.36 -43.05
CA LYS A 60 -0.67 -7.59 -43.86
C LYS A 60 -2.14 -8.06 -43.89
N GLY A 61 -3.08 -7.14 -44.12
CA GLY A 61 -4.52 -7.42 -44.22
C GLY A 61 -5.27 -7.51 -42.89
N LEU A 62 -4.65 -7.10 -41.78
CA LEU A 62 -5.32 -6.94 -40.47
C LEU A 62 -5.41 -5.45 -40.13
N VAL A 63 -6.60 -4.98 -39.76
CA VAL A 63 -6.82 -3.58 -39.36
C VAL A 63 -6.17 -3.33 -37.99
N GLU A 64 -5.38 -2.27 -37.89
CA GLU A 64 -4.77 -1.86 -36.62
C GLU A 64 -5.72 -0.94 -35.84
N SER A 65 -5.74 -1.08 -34.52
CA SER A 65 -6.49 -0.18 -33.62
C SER A 65 -5.53 0.53 -32.68
N VAL A 66 -5.56 1.86 -32.69
CA VAL A 66 -4.73 2.71 -31.83
C VAL A 66 -5.61 3.32 -30.74
N VAL A 67 -5.21 3.18 -29.48
CA VAL A 67 -5.90 3.83 -28.34
C VAL A 67 -5.51 5.31 -28.31
N THR A 68 -6.50 6.20 -28.34
CA THR A 68 -6.28 7.66 -28.33
C THR A 68 -6.47 8.28 -26.96
N SER A 69 -7.36 7.70 -26.16
CA SER A 69 -7.69 8.13 -24.81
C SER A 69 -8.35 6.97 -24.07
N MET A 70 -8.48 7.09 -22.76
CA MET A 70 -9.15 6.08 -21.94
C MET A 70 -9.93 6.76 -20.83
N ASN A 71 -11.17 6.31 -20.61
CA ASN A 71 -11.94 6.68 -19.44
C ASN A 71 -11.64 5.70 -18.31
N LEU A 72 -11.31 6.23 -17.14
CA LEU A 72 -11.23 5.48 -15.90
C LEU A 72 -12.42 5.88 -15.02
N THR A 73 -13.22 4.89 -14.63
CA THR A 73 -14.38 5.10 -13.78
C THR A 73 -14.32 4.20 -12.55
N ILE A 74 -14.52 4.80 -11.37
CA ILE A 74 -14.73 4.07 -10.12
C ILE A 74 -16.20 4.22 -9.74
N SER A 75 -16.88 3.10 -9.52
CA SER A 75 -18.25 3.10 -9.01
C SER A 75 -18.34 2.27 -7.75
N PHE A 76 -19.26 2.63 -6.86
CA PHE A 76 -19.40 1.94 -5.59
C PHE A 76 -20.84 2.03 -5.07
N ASP A 77 -21.26 0.98 -4.38
CA ASP A 77 -22.46 0.97 -3.56
C ASP A 77 -22.08 0.72 -2.10
N GLY A 78 -22.88 1.24 -1.19
CA GLY A 78 -22.67 1.05 0.23
C GLY A 78 -23.93 1.20 1.06
N GLU A 79 -23.74 0.98 2.36
CA GLU A 79 -24.77 1.16 3.38
C GLU A 79 -24.26 2.05 4.51
N TYR A 80 -25.16 2.79 5.13
CA TYR A 80 -24.87 3.55 6.34
C TYR A 80 -26.06 3.55 7.29
N ARG A 81 -25.75 3.78 8.57
CA ARG A 81 -26.76 3.96 9.62
C ARG A 81 -26.78 5.44 10.01
N LYS A 82 -27.70 5.81 10.90
CA LYS A 82 -27.90 7.21 11.37
C LYS A 82 -26.63 7.90 11.89
N ARG A 83 -25.58 7.15 12.26
CA ARG A 83 -24.25 7.67 12.61
C ARG A 83 -23.19 6.86 11.88
N ASP A 84 -22.35 7.57 11.15
CA ASP A 84 -21.16 7.00 10.52
C ASP A 84 -20.10 6.65 11.58
N LYS A 85 -19.16 5.78 11.22
CA LYS A 85 -18.00 5.52 12.09
C LYS A 85 -17.12 6.76 12.11
N LYS A 86 -16.40 6.97 13.22
CA LYS A 86 -15.52 8.13 13.42
C LYS A 86 -14.43 8.27 12.34
N ASP A 87 -14.05 7.16 11.73
CA ASP A 87 -12.96 7.09 10.73
C ASP A 87 -13.47 7.12 9.28
N ASP A 88 -14.79 7.26 9.07
CA ASP A 88 -15.40 7.39 7.75
C ASP A 88 -15.68 8.87 7.45
N PHE A 89 -15.48 9.28 6.20
CA PHE A 89 -15.84 10.61 5.69
C PHE A 89 -17.36 10.84 5.81
N GLY A 90 -18.13 9.79 5.53
CA GLY A 90 -19.56 9.72 5.77
C GLY A 90 -20.40 10.06 4.52
N PRO A 91 -21.31 9.18 4.08
CA PRO A 91 -22.16 9.44 2.92
C PRO A 91 -23.15 10.59 3.12
N LEU A 92 -23.61 10.86 4.34
CA LEU A 92 -24.47 12.01 4.62
C LEU A 92 -23.75 13.34 4.43
N ARG A 93 -22.44 13.37 4.71
CA ARG A 93 -21.61 14.55 4.48
C ARG A 93 -21.46 14.83 2.99
N LEU A 94 -21.15 13.80 2.20
CA LEU A 94 -21.06 13.91 0.73
C LEU A 94 -22.37 14.33 0.09
N LEU A 95 -23.49 13.80 0.57
CA LEU A 95 -24.83 14.21 0.14
C LEU A 95 -25.08 15.72 0.29
N GLN A 96 -24.43 16.37 1.26
CA GLN A 96 -24.53 17.82 1.45
C GLN A 96 -23.43 18.60 0.72
N GLU A 97 -22.20 18.10 0.69
CA GLU A 97 -21.06 18.82 0.12
C GLU A 97 -21.12 18.89 -1.41
N ILE A 98 -21.44 17.78 -2.08
CA ILE A 98 -21.51 17.72 -3.55
C ILE A 98 -22.43 18.82 -4.13
N PRO A 99 -23.71 18.96 -3.71
CA PRO A 99 -24.56 20.02 -4.23
C PRO A 99 -24.09 21.42 -3.80
N ARG A 100 -23.46 21.57 -2.63
CA ARG A 100 -22.92 22.88 -2.19
C ARG A 100 -21.77 23.34 -3.07
N GLU A 101 -20.87 22.45 -3.45
CA GLU A 101 -19.77 22.76 -4.38
C GLU A 101 -20.29 23.18 -5.74
N VAL A 102 -21.27 22.42 -6.28
CA VAL A 102 -21.91 22.76 -7.57
C VAL A 102 -22.66 24.09 -7.49
N GLN A 103 -23.41 24.35 -6.42
CA GLN A 103 -24.09 25.64 -6.21
C GLN A 103 -23.12 26.81 -6.05
N ALA A 104 -21.91 26.55 -5.56
CA ALA A 104 -20.83 27.53 -5.48
C ALA A 104 -20.05 27.69 -6.81
N GLY A 105 -20.45 27.01 -7.88
CA GLY A 105 -19.80 27.07 -9.19
C GLY A 105 -18.47 26.29 -9.27
N ARG A 106 -18.24 25.36 -8.34
CA ARG A 106 -17.02 24.54 -8.26
C ARG A 106 -17.34 23.08 -8.62
N GLN A 107 -16.31 22.34 -9.03
CA GLN A 107 -16.41 20.90 -9.25
C GLN A 107 -16.32 20.18 -7.90
N PRO A 108 -17.16 19.17 -7.63
CA PRO A 108 -17.07 18.33 -6.43
C PRO A 108 -15.90 17.34 -6.57
N SER A 109 -14.68 17.88 -6.64
CA SER A 109 -13.45 17.13 -6.86
C SER A 109 -12.72 16.83 -5.55
N TYR A 110 -12.14 15.64 -5.47
CA TYR A 110 -11.48 15.10 -4.30
C TYR A 110 -10.25 14.29 -4.72
N TRP A 111 -9.26 14.21 -3.84
CA TRP A 111 -8.24 13.17 -3.96
C TRP A 111 -8.86 11.84 -3.59
N VAL A 112 -8.67 10.83 -4.43
CA VAL A 112 -9.21 9.48 -4.26
C VAL A 112 -8.07 8.48 -4.24
N GLN A 113 -8.11 7.60 -3.25
CA GLN A 113 -7.27 6.41 -3.17
C GLN A 113 -8.16 5.18 -3.24
N MET A 114 -7.86 4.27 -4.17
CA MET A 114 -8.44 2.94 -4.23
C MET A 114 -7.36 1.92 -3.87
N ASP A 115 -7.42 1.43 -2.64
CA ASP A 115 -6.44 0.51 -2.08
C ASP A 115 -6.87 -0.92 -2.35
N PHE A 116 -6.08 -1.65 -3.14
CA PHE A 116 -6.31 -3.06 -3.42
C PHE A 116 -5.59 -3.90 -2.38
N THR A 117 -6.33 -4.67 -1.56
CA THR A 117 -5.70 -5.48 -0.50
C THR A 117 -5.28 -6.84 -1.04
N GLY A 118 -4.09 -7.31 -0.67
CA GLY A 118 -3.54 -8.62 -1.04
C GLY A 118 -2.02 -8.65 -0.96
N GLU A 119 -1.39 -9.74 -1.42
CA GLU A 119 0.06 -9.75 -1.65
C GLU A 119 0.41 -8.72 -2.74
N ASN A 120 1.34 -7.81 -2.45
CA ASN A 120 1.66 -6.63 -3.28
C ASN A 120 0.47 -5.67 -3.43
N ALA A 121 -0.10 -5.20 -2.31
CA ALA A 121 -1.16 -4.20 -2.30
C ALA A 121 -0.74 -2.93 -3.08
N PHE A 122 -1.51 -2.60 -4.11
CA PHE A 122 -1.33 -1.37 -4.88
C PHE A 122 -2.44 -0.40 -4.52
N VAL A 123 -2.14 0.89 -4.59
CA VAL A 123 -3.09 1.97 -4.38
C VAL A 123 -3.15 2.77 -5.67
N LEU A 124 -4.32 2.83 -6.29
CA LEU A 124 -4.56 3.81 -7.33
C LEU A 124 -4.85 5.14 -6.64
N GLN A 125 -4.06 6.16 -6.96
CA GLN A 125 -4.28 7.52 -6.49
C GLN A 125 -4.60 8.43 -7.67
N GLY A 126 -5.51 9.38 -7.47
CA GLY A 126 -5.75 10.44 -8.43
C GLY A 126 -6.76 11.48 -7.96
N TYR A 127 -6.75 12.64 -8.59
CA TYR A 127 -7.72 13.69 -8.38
C TYR A 127 -8.95 13.45 -9.25
N MET A 128 -10.08 13.16 -8.60
CA MET A 128 -11.31 12.70 -9.23
C MET A 128 -12.50 13.58 -8.88
N VAL A 129 -13.53 13.55 -9.73
CA VAL A 129 -14.78 14.28 -9.56
C VAL A 129 -15.95 13.32 -9.41
N PHE A 130 -16.87 13.63 -8.51
CA PHE A 130 -18.14 12.92 -8.44
C PHE A 130 -19.01 13.24 -9.65
N THR A 131 -19.30 12.23 -10.47
CA THR A 131 -20.19 12.33 -11.64
C THR A 131 -21.61 11.87 -11.30
N SER A 132 -21.76 11.05 -10.25
CA SER A 132 -23.06 10.72 -9.69
C SER A 132 -22.99 10.49 -8.18
N TRP A 133 -24.07 10.83 -7.51
CA TRP A 133 -24.29 10.52 -6.10
C TRP A 133 -25.78 10.32 -5.84
N SER A 134 -26.15 9.22 -5.20
CA SER A 134 -27.52 8.94 -4.81
C SER A 134 -27.60 8.26 -3.45
N SER A 135 -28.69 8.50 -2.73
CA SER A 135 -28.96 7.86 -1.44
C SER A 135 -30.42 7.44 -1.38
N LYS A 136 -30.68 6.25 -0.84
CA LYS A 136 -32.01 5.68 -0.63
C LYS A 136 -32.23 5.45 0.86
N PHE A 137 -33.33 6.00 1.37
CA PHE A 137 -33.70 5.90 2.78
C PHE A 137 -34.84 4.90 2.91
N GLY A 138 -34.53 3.69 3.39
CA GLY A 138 -35.52 2.66 3.67
C GLY A 138 -36.29 2.93 4.96
N ALA A 139 -37.37 2.17 5.19
CA ALA A 139 -38.11 2.20 6.45
C ALA A 139 -37.32 1.60 7.64
N ASN A 140 -36.29 0.81 7.34
CA ASN A 140 -35.37 0.24 8.32
C ASN A 140 -34.26 1.25 8.68
N GLU A 141 -33.52 1.01 9.76
CA GLU A 141 -32.41 1.89 10.23
C GLU A 141 -31.15 1.85 9.34
N VAL A 142 -31.25 1.35 8.12
CA VAL A 142 -30.15 1.25 7.15
C VAL A 142 -30.54 1.98 5.87
N ALA A 143 -29.73 2.95 5.50
CA ALA A 143 -29.80 3.65 4.21
C ALA A 143 -28.73 3.10 3.27
N THR A 144 -28.99 3.13 1.97
CA THR A 144 -28.02 2.75 0.95
C THR A 144 -27.61 3.97 0.14
N TYR A 145 -26.41 3.93 -0.42
CA TYR A 145 -25.88 4.97 -1.29
C TYR A 145 -25.11 4.36 -2.44
N SER A 146 -25.06 5.10 -3.54
CA SER A 146 -24.30 4.76 -4.73
C SER A 146 -23.63 6.01 -5.26
N GLY A 147 -22.40 5.89 -5.73
CA GLY A 147 -21.66 6.99 -6.34
C GLY A 147 -20.76 6.55 -7.48
N GLU A 148 -20.42 7.51 -8.32
CA GLU A 148 -19.49 7.36 -9.43
C GLU A 148 -18.46 8.48 -9.41
N LEU A 149 -17.20 8.11 -9.62
CA LEU A 149 -16.04 8.97 -9.70
C LEU A 149 -15.36 8.80 -11.06
N LYS A 150 -14.96 9.91 -11.66
CA LYS A 150 -14.11 9.95 -12.86
C LYS A 150 -12.91 10.84 -12.63
N ILE A 151 -11.86 10.64 -13.44
CA ILE A 151 -10.66 11.48 -13.38
C ILE A 151 -11.04 12.95 -13.66
N SER A 152 -10.65 13.83 -12.74
CA SER A 152 -10.77 15.29 -12.91
C SER A 152 -9.49 15.88 -13.49
N ASP A 153 -8.33 15.34 -13.11
CA ASP A 153 -7.02 15.74 -13.59
C ASP A 153 -6.17 14.49 -13.90
N ALA A 154 -5.82 14.30 -15.17
CA ALA A 154 -5.15 13.10 -15.65
C ALA A 154 -3.69 13.00 -15.17
N ASP A 155 -3.01 14.13 -14.94
CA ASP A 155 -1.61 14.14 -14.56
C ASP A 155 -1.40 13.69 -13.10
N THR A 156 -2.48 13.66 -12.32
CA THR A 156 -2.47 13.22 -10.91
C THR A 156 -2.61 11.72 -10.73
N VAL A 157 -2.85 10.97 -11.81
CA VAL A 157 -3.14 9.53 -11.71
C VAL A 157 -1.85 8.74 -11.62
N GLU A 158 -1.68 8.03 -10.50
CA GLU A 158 -0.51 7.20 -10.26
C GLU A 158 -0.85 5.91 -9.51
N TRP A 159 -0.01 4.90 -9.69
CA TRP A 159 -0.06 3.65 -8.95
C TRP A 159 1.02 3.66 -7.88
N LEU A 160 0.59 3.68 -6.63
CA LEU A 160 1.45 3.59 -5.46
C LEU A 160 1.48 2.15 -4.94
N ILE A 161 2.56 1.79 -4.25
CA ILE A 161 2.66 0.52 -3.52
C ILE A 161 2.38 0.86 -2.05
N GLU A 162 1.41 0.19 -1.42
CA GLU A 162 1.11 0.45 -0.01
C GLU A 162 2.32 0.04 0.85
N GLU A 163 2.95 0.99 1.54
CA GLU A 163 4.12 0.69 2.36
C GLU A 163 3.74 -0.11 3.61
N VAL A 164 4.05 -1.41 3.59
CA VAL A 164 3.99 -2.26 4.77
C VAL A 164 5.24 -2.00 5.62
N ALA A 165 5.08 -1.19 6.68
CA ALA A 165 6.17 -0.84 7.59
C ALA A 165 6.74 -2.07 8.34
N VAL A 166 8.07 -2.08 8.51
CA VAL A 166 8.77 -3.07 9.33
C VAL A 166 8.41 -2.87 10.80
N GLN A 167 7.80 -3.88 11.42
CA GLN A 167 7.47 -3.87 12.85
C GLN A 167 8.62 -4.39 13.71
N SER A 168 9.35 -5.41 13.24
CA SER A 168 10.54 -5.93 13.90
C SER A 168 11.53 -6.58 12.93
N ILE A 169 12.78 -6.67 13.38
CA ILE A 169 13.89 -7.35 12.70
C ILE A 169 14.45 -8.40 13.65
N THR A 170 14.80 -9.58 13.12
CA THR A 170 15.48 -10.64 13.89
C THR A 170 16.68 -11.19 13.13
N ALA A 171 17.69 -11.62 13.87
CA ALA A 171 18.86 -12.33 13.34
C ALA A 171 18.77 -13.81 13.73
N ASN A 172 18.84 -14.71 12.75
CA ASN A 172 18.78 -16.15 12.97
C ASN A 172 19.98 -16.87 12.32
N PRO A 173 20.88 -17.49 13.09
CA PRO A 173 20.88 -17.54 14.56
C PRO A 173 21.25 -16.19 15.21
N SER A 174 20.81 -15.96 16.45
CA SER A 174 21.13 -14.77 17.25
C SER A 174 22.52 -14.82 17.89
N SER A 175 23.24 -15.93 17.71
CA SER A 175 24.64 -16.07 18.05
C SER A 175 25.36 -17.00 17.07
N LEU A 176 26.65 -16.77 16.87
CA LEU A 176 27.50 -17.53 15.97
C LEU A 176 28.86 -17.79 16.61
N THR A 177 29.37 -19.00 16.40
CA THR A 177 30.76 -19.34 16.71
C THR A 177 31.52 -19.56 15.41
N VAL A 178 32.64 -18.88 15.22
CA VAL A 178 33.41 -18.91 13.96
C VAL A 178 34.90 -19.06 14.29
N ALA A 179 35.62 -19.96 13.63
CA ALA A 179 37.07 -20.06 13.81
C ALA A 179 37.81 -18.90 13.11
N VAL A 180 39.00 -18.54 13.59
CA VAL A 180 39.84 -17.51 12.94
C VAL A 180 40.07 -17.85 11.46
N GLY A 181 39.88 -16.85 10.59
CA GLY A 181 40.02 -16.99 9.13
C GLY A 181 38.84 -17.68 8.43
N LYS A 182 37.88 -18.24 9.17
CA LYS A 182 36.65 -18.84 8.63
C LYS A 182 35.50 -17.84 8.61
N THR A 183 34.41 -18.25 7.96
CA THR A 183 33.18 -17.47 7.83
C THR A 183 32.00 -18.23 8.42
N GLY A 184 31.15 -17.53 9.16
CA GLY A 184 29.79 -17.97 9.51
C GLY A 184 28.76 -17.05 8.87
N SER A 185 27.49 -17.43 8.90
CA SER A 185 26.41 -16.57 8.40
C SER A 185 25.16 -16.68 9.25
N PHE A 186 24.39 -15.60 9.27
CA PHE A 186 23.04 -15.59 9.81
C PHE A 186 22.10 -14.88 8.84
N VAL A 187 20.82 -15.17 8.97
CA VAL A 187 19.76 -14.60 8.14
C VAL A 187 19.03 -13.52 8.92
N VAL A 188 18.76 -12.41 8.23
CA VAL A 188 17.93 -11.31 8.74
C VAL A 188 16.49 -11.55 8.30
N ASN A 189 15.57 -11.66 9.27
CA ASN A 189 14.14 -11.79 9.00
C ASN A 189 13.41 -10.52 9.43
N PHE A 190 12.48 -10.07 8.59
CA PHE A 190 11.61 -8.93 8.82
C PHE A 190 10.21 -9.41 9.20
N ASN A 191 9.57 -8.70 10.12
CA ASN A 191 8.16 -8.91 10.44
C ASN A 191 7.39 -7.59 10.27
N PRO A 192 6.26 -7.58 9.55
CA PRO A 192 5.70 -8.71 8.81
C PRO A 192 6.59 -9.11 7.61
N ALA A 193 6.46 -10.36 7.16
CA ALA A 193 7.35 -10.93 6.15
C ALA A 193 7.19 -10.28 4.77
N ASP A 194 6.10 -9.57 4.54
CA ASP A 194 5.74 -8.81 3.35
C ASP A 194 6.03 -7.30 3.49
N ALA A 195 6.83 -6.88 4.48
CA ALA A 195 7.25 -5.49 4.60
C ALA A 195 7.83 -4.95 3.28
N THR A 196 7.44 -3.74 2.89
CA THR A 196 7.82 -3.17 1.58
C THR A 196 9.27 -2.76 1.53
N ASN A 197 9.78 -2.13 2.59
CA ASN A 197 11.19 -1.79 2.71
C ASN A 197 11.93 -2.80 3.62
N LYS A 198 12.71 -3.69 3.01
CA LYS A 198 13.58 -4.67 3.71
C LYS A 198 15.06 -4.31 3.62
N ASN A 199 15.39 -3.04 3.36
CA ASN A 199 16.76 -2.57 3.43
C ASN A 199 17.21 -2.46 4.90
N TYR A 200 18.48 -2.78 5.12
CA TYR A 200 19.09 -2.71 6.44
C TYR A 200 20.57 -2.40 6.34
N THR A 201 21.16 -1.82 7.37
CA THR A 201 22.61 -1.70 7.54
C THR A 201 23.10 -2.73 8.54
N VAL A 202 24.37 -3.14 8.41
CA VAL A 202 24.99 -4.08 9.33
C VAL A 202 26.34 -3.55 9.77
N THR A 203 26.61 -3.61 11.08
CA THR A 203 27.85 -3.11 11.69
C THR A 203 28.38 -4.09 12.71
N SER A 204 29.70 -4.18 12.85
CA SER A 204 30.37 -4.93 13.92
C SER A 204 30.93 -3.94 14.93
N ASP A 205 30.70 -4.17 16.23
CA ASP A 205 31.28 -3.33 17.29
C ASP A 205 32.81 -3.47 17.40
N LYS A 206 33.38 -4.57 16.89
CA LYS A 206 34.80 -4.89 16.92
C LYS A 206 35.27 -5.53 15.61
N THR A 207 35.54 -4.69 14.62
CA THR A 207 36.04 -5.12 13.30
C THR A 207 37.41 -5.81 13.34
N SER A 208 38.21 -5.57 14.38
CA SER A 208 39.48 -6.28 14.62
C SER A 208 39.29 -7.75 15.05
N VAL A 209 38.10 -8.11 15.56
CA VAL A 209 37.74 -9.47 15.99
C VAL A 209 36.91 -10.15 14.90
N ALA A 210 35.89 -9.46 14.36
CA ALA A 210 35.03 -9.99 13.32
C ALA A 210 34.58 -8.90 12.34
N THR A 211 34.76 -9.16 11.04
CA THR A 211 34.26 -8.30 9.95
C THR A 211 32.99 -8.88 9.35
N VAL A 212 32.15 -8.02 8.76
CA VAL A 212 30.85 -8.41 8.21
C VAL A 212 30.68 -7.94 6.78
N SER A 213 29.96 -8.73 6.00
CA SER A 213 29.43 -8.37 4.69
C SER A 213 27.99 -8.88 4.57
N LYS A 214 27.20 -8.30 3.67
CA LYS A 214 25.82 -8.75 3.43
C LYS A 214 25.56 -8.95 1.94
N ILE A 215 24.72 -9.93 1.63
CA ILE A 215 24.15 -10.16 0.30
C ILE A 215 22.68 -10.53 0.51
N GLY A 216 21.77 -9.67 0.02
CA GLY A 216 20.33 -9.81 0.29
C GLY A 216 20.06 -9.85 1.80
N SER A 217 19.30 -10.86 2.25
CA SER A 217 18.96 -11.07 3.66
C SER A 217 20.04 -11.83 4.45
N VAL A 218 21.14 -12.27 3.81
CA VAL A 218 22.18 -13.06 4.46
C VAL A 218 23.35 -12.15 4.83
N VAL A 219 23.73 -12.20 6.10
CA VAL A 219 24.94 -11.55 6.62
C VAL A 219 26.01 -12.62 6.79
N THR A 220 27.17 -12.40 6.18
CA THR A 220 28.37 -13.22 6.36
C THR A 220 29.31 -12.53 7.33
N VAL A 221 29.74 -13.27 8.36
CA VAL A 221 30.70 -12.84 9.37
C VAL A 221 32.00 -13.59 9.14
N LYS A 222 33.13 -12.87 9.04
CA LYS A 222 34.47 -13.45 8.94
C LYS A 222 35.22 -13.21 10.25
N GLY A 223 35.73 -14.29 10.86
CA GLY A 223 36.58 -14.22 12.06
C GLY A 223 37.98 -13.72 11.70
N VAL A 224 38.44 -12.67 12.39
CA VAL A 224 39.76 -12.04 12.18
C VAL A 224 40.73 -12.42 13.29
N ALA A 225 40.28 -12.36 14.55
CA ALA A 225 41.08 -12.71 15.73
C ALA A 225 40.17 -13.30 16.81
N GLU A 226 40.74 -14.14 17.68
CA GLU A 226 40.01 -14.73 18.82
C GLU A 226 39.39 -13.65 19.72
N GLY A 227 38.13 -13.85 20.13
CA GLY A 227 37.41 -12.91 20.99
C GLY A 227 35.91 -12.88 20.72
N SER A 228 35.22 -11.90 21.31
CA SER A 228 33.78 -11.72 21.14
C SER A 228 33.44 -10.35 20.56
N ALA A 229 32.57 -10.34 19.54
CA ALA A 229 32.06 -9.16 18.86
C ALA A 229 30.52 -9.24 18.75
N ASN A 230 29.83 -8.10 18.76
CA ASN A 230 28.42 -8.02 18.46
C ASN A 230 28.21 -7.43 17.08
N VAL A 231 27.46 -8.15 16.25
CA VAL A 231 27.02 -7.67 14.96
C VAL A 231 25.61 -7.11 15.12
N THR A 232 25.42 -5.83 14.80
CA THR A 232 24.13 -5.15 14.87
C THR A 232 23.58 -4.93 13.47
N VAL A 233 22.34 -5.38 13.25
CA VAL A 233 21.55 -5.12 12.06
C VAL A 233 20.54 -4.04 12.40
N THR A 234 20.44 -3.01 11.57
CA THR A 234 19.53 -1.87 11.76
C THR A 234 18.71 -1.66 10.50
N SER A 235 17.40 -1.43 10.61
CA SER A 235 16.56 -1.04 9.47
C SER A 235 17.09 0.24 8.82
N GLU A 236 16.77 0.45 7.54
CA GLU A 236 17.19 1.66 6.81
C GLU A 236 16.72 2.96 7.47
N ASP A 237 15.50 2.98 8.02
CA ASP A 237 14.94 4.11 8.77
C ASP A 237 15.56 4.30 10.17
N GLY A 238 16.41 3.38 10.62
CA GLY A 238 17.03 3.40 11.95
C GLY A 238 16.11 2.97 13.11
N SER A 239 14.84 2.68 12.87
CA SER A 239 13.83 2.50 13.93
C SER A 239 13.84 1.10 14.58
N LYS A 240 14.39 0.09 13.90
CA LYS A 240 14.45 -1.31 14.34
C LYS A 240 15.87 -1.85 14.32
N ALA A 241 16.21 -2.68 15.30
CA ALA A 241 17.53 -3.31 15.36
C ALA A 241 17.47 -4.75 15.88
N ALA A 242 18.38 -5.59 15.38
CA ALA A 242 18.65 -6.95 15.86
C ALA A 242 20.14 -7.13 16.11
N LYS A 243 20.51 -8.02 17.03
CA LYS A 243 21.91 -8.32 17.35
C LYS A 243 22.21 -9.80 17.16
N CYS A 244 23.38 -10.09 16.62
CA CYS A 244 23.98 -11.41 16.58
C CYS A 244 25.30 -11.39 17.38
N ALA A 245 25.39 -12.20 18.44
CA ALA A 245 26.59 -12.32 19.24
C ALA A 245 27.59 -13.29 18.58
N VAL A 246 28.78 -12.81 18.24
CA VAL A 246 29.80 -13.59 17.54
C VAL A 246 30.95 -13.91 18.49
N THR A 247 31.25 -15.19 18.61
CA THR A 247 32.44 -15.70 19.32
C THR A 247 33.41 -16.26 18.30
N VAL A 248 34.60 -15.68 18.23
CA VAL A 248 35.68 -16.15 17.37
C VAL A 248 36.62 -17.04 18.18
N THR A 249 36.77 -18.30 17.77
CA THR A 249 37.68 -19.27 18.40
C THR A 249 38.98 -19.37 17.60
N ALA A 250 40.07 -19.75 18.28
CA ALA A 250 41.35 -20.07 17.64
C ALA A 250 41.23 -21.14 16.54
#